data_AF-A0A921ZME6-F1
#
_entry.id   AF-A0A921ZME6-F1
#
_cell.length_a   1.000
_cell.length_b   1.000
_cell.length_c   1.000
_cell.angle_alpha   90.00
_cell.angle_beta   90.00
_cell.angle_gamma   90.00
#
_symmetry.space_group_name_H-M   'P 1'
#
loop_
_entity.id
_entity.type
_entity.pdbx_description
1 polymer ?
#
loop_
_entity_poly.entity_id
_entity_poly.type
_entity_poly.pdbx_seq_one_letter_code
_entity_poly.pdbx_strand_id
1 'polypeptide(L)'
;MISLHYFQSSMFATILEDAITELRILAECNNEMRVTKTNTDIDKLRAVKYSVMQPAVQDELDGINRSNLDANNYKLDKLDNDKKYVTDVLLSTYLDLSMNRSWRALQDKNQAILDLYNRRVSLAEEETRNRITRRDLMRQLRQQRNHIKSVTYDTDAVIDNLKTQVEDAALNAEIRGRYVDNWQQARSEQHAQKIADVEMGPSDAIEYYKQTIDREQRVHTEVEMLINININETLQKIESWMNKYDKDIEALEIKIQKKKHEHEKMEERRHELEKRLQRHDELIKNWVNFKDEREKARLYLENMHKSAAIVQAWWRGLLVRYELGPYKPTKQPVKPEKPEKKGKKK
;
A
#
# COMPACT_ATOMS: atom_id res chain seq x y z
N MET A 1 74.92 -53.93 81.37
CA MET A 1 75.27 -55.33 81.67
C MET A 1 73.98 -56.14 81.68
N ILE A 2 73.81 -57.07 80.74
CA ILE A 2 72.68 -58.03 80.70
C ILE A 2 73.28 -59.42 80.51
N SER A 3 74.03 -59.85 81.53
CA SER A 3 74.75 -61.12 81.54
C SER A 3 74.88 -61.60 82.98
N LEU A 4 74.27 -62.74 83.30
CA LEU A 4 74.38 -63.36 84.60
C LEU A 4 75.73 -64.09 84.75
N HIS A 5 76.21 -64.25 85.98
CA HIS A 5 77.33 -65.14 86.24
C HIS A 5 76.94 -66.57 85.88
N TYR A 6 77.89 -67.36 85.35
CA TYR A 6 77.61 -68.70 84.80
C TYR A 6 76.80 -69.59 85.76
N PHE A 7 77.17 -69.64 87.04
CA PHE A 7 76.45 -70.41 88.07
C PHE A 7 75.01 -69.94 88.27
N GLN A 8 74.77 -68.62 88.31
CA GLN A 8 73.42 -68.05 88.43
C GLN A 8 72.58 -68.33 87.19
N SER A 9 73.16 -68.14 85.99
CA SER A 9 72.49 -68.41 84.71
C SER A 9 72.10 -69.88 84.59
N SER A 10 73.00 -70.79 84.99
CA SER A 10 72.74 -72.23 85.00
C SER A 10 71.66 -72.61 86.02
N MET A 11 71.66 -72.02 87.22
CA MET A 11 70.64 -72.27 88.25
C MET A 11 69.24 -71.79 87.80
N PHE A 12 69.13 -70.63 87.17
CA PHE A 12 67.86 -70.18 86.61
C PHE A 12 67.44 -71.02 85.39
N ALA A 13 68.39 -71.45 84.55
CA ALA A 13 68.10 -72.35 83.44
C ALA A 13 67.55 -73.71 83.91
N THR A 14 68.12 -74.34 84.94
CA THR A 14 67.58 -75.60 85.48
C THR A 14 66.18 -75.43 86.06
N ILE A 15 65.90 -74.34 86.78
CA ILE A 15 64.56 -74.04 87.31
C ILE A 15 63.54 -73.84 86.17
N LEU A 16 63.94 -73.18 85.08
CA LEU A 16 63.10 -73.04 83.90
C LEU A 16 62.91 -74.37 83.16
N GLU A 17 63.93 -75.21 83.09
CA GLU A 17 63.84 -76.56 82.50
C GLU A 17 62.83 -77.41 83.25
N ASP A 18 62.94 -77.46 84.59
CA ASP A 18 61.98 -78.13 85.46
C ASP A 18 60.56 -77.58 85.22
N ALA A 19 60.37 -76.25 85.27
CA ALA A 19 59.06 -75.62 85.02
C ALA A 19 58.49 -75.90 83.61
N ILE A 20 59.34 -75.98 82.58
CA ILE A 20 58.93 -76.35 81.21
C ILE A 20 58.51 -77.82 81.16
N THR A 21 59.23 -78.73 81.85
CA THR A 21 58.84 -80.14 81.94
C THR A 21 57.54 -80.32 82.72
N GLU A 22 57.35 -79.61 83.84
CA GLU A 22 56.09 -79.61 84.60
C GLU A 22 54.91 -79.10 83.76
N LEU A 23 55.06 -77.96 83.07
CA LEU A 23 54.03 -77.43 82.16
C LEU A 23 53.71 -78.40 81.02
N ARG A 24 54.72 -79.13 80.52
CA ARG A 24 54.53 -80.16 79.50
C ARG A 24 53.81 -81.39 80.06
N ILE A 25 54.13 -81.84 81.27
CA ILE A 25 53.44 -82.95 81.94
C ILE A 25 51.97 -82.56 82.20
N LEU A 26 51.73 -81.37 82.75
CA LEU A 26 50.38 -80.81 82.94
C LEU A 26 49.62 -80.68 81.60
N ALA A 27 50.31 -80.35 80.51
CA ALA A 27 49.74 -80.31 79.17
C ALA A 27 49.35 -81.69 78.64
N GLU A 28 50.21 -82.69 78.80
CA GLU A 28 50.03 -84.03 78.25
C GLU A 28 49.04 -84.87 79.08
N CYS A 29 49.04 -84.73 80.42
CA CYS A 29 48.15 -85.44 81.34
C CYS A 29 46.69 -84.94 81.32
N ASN A 30 46.43 -83.69 80.94
CA ASN A 30 45.05 -83.16 80.87
C ASN A 30 44.32 -83.60 79.59
N ASN A 31 44.03 -84.90 79.52
CA ASN A 31 43.39 -85.53 78.35
C ASN A 31 41.98 -85.00 78.08
N GLU A 32 41.21 -84.65 79.10
CA GLU A 32 39.85 -84.10 78.95
C GLU A 32 39.87 -82.73 78.25
N MET A 33 40.76 -81.82 78.68
CA MET A 33 40.95 -80.52 78.04
C MET A 33 41.47 -80.67 76.60
N ARG A 34 42.36 -81.64 76.35
CA ARG A 34 42.84 -81.94 74.99
C ARG A 34 41.71 -82.42 74.08
N VAL A 35 40.89 -83.37 74.54
CA VAL A 35 39.76 -83.91 73.76
C VAL A 35 38.72 -82.81 73.46
N THR A 36 38.35 -82.00 74.47
CA THR A 36 37.42 -80.89 74.28
C THR A 36 37.98 -79.81 73.33
N LYS A 37 39.26 -79.45 73.43
CA LYS A 37 39.93 -78.54 72.47
C LYS A 37 39.99 -79.13 71.06
N THR A 38 40.30 -80.41 70.89
CA THR A 38 40.26 -81.05 69.55
C THR A 38 38.85 -81.14 68.96
N ASN A 39 37.81 -81.22 69.80
CA ASN A 39 36.42 -81.18 69.35
C ASN A 39 35.96 -79.76 68.95
N THR A 40 36.43 -78.72 69.65
CA THR A 40 36.12 -77.32 69.26
C THR A 40 36.87 -76.87 68.02
N ASP A 41 38.11 -77.32 67.82
CA ASP A 41 38.89 -77.08 66.60
C ASP A 41 38.62 -78.09 65.48
N ILE A 42 37.66 -79.02 65.62
CA ILE A 42 37.50 -80.16 64.70
C ILE A 42 37.33 -79.74 63.24
N ASP A 43 36.65 -78.62 62.98
CA ASP A 43 36.45 -78.10 61.63
C ASP A 43 37.69 -77.39 61.09
N LYS A 44 38.47 -76.70 61.95
CA LYS A 44 39.80 -76.17 61.59
C LYS A 44 40.76 -77.31 61.24
N LEU A 45 40.77 -78.38 62.04
CA LEU A 45 41.59 -79.58 61.84
C LEU A 45 41.19 -80.37 60.58
N ARG A 46 39.89 -80.45 60.28
CA ARG A 46 39.38 -81.00 59.01
C ARG A 46 39.81 -80.14 57.82
N ALA A 47 39.70 -78.82 57.90
CA ALA A 47 40.15 -77.91 56.85
C ALA A 47 41.65 -78.07 56.56
N VAL A 48 42.50 -78.18 57.61
CA VAL A 48 43.94 -78.48 57.46
C VAL A 48 44.17 -79.85 56.82
N LYS A 49 43.47 -80.91 57.28
CA LYS A 49 43.60 -82.26 56.71
C LYS A 49 43.26 -82.32 55.21
N TYR A 50 42.30 -81.53 54.76
CA TYR A 50 41.87 -81.46 53.35
C TYR A 50 42.49 -80.30 52.56
N SER A 51 43.55 -79.65 53.08
CA SER A 51 44.27 -78.55 52.42
C SER A 51 43.39 -77.37 51.97
N VAL A 52 42.32 -77.08 52.73
CA VAL A 52 41.46 -75.92 52.48
C VAL A 52 42.19 -74.65 52.89
N MET A 53 42.32 -73.69 51.97
CA MET A 53 43.01 -72.42 52.22
C MET A 53 42.31 -71.62 53.32
N GLN A 54 42.99 -71.41 54.45
CA GLN A 54 42.49 -70.56 55.53
C GLN A 54 42.89 -69.09 55.30
N PRO A 55 42.08 -68.11 55.76
CA PRO A 55 42.39 -66.69 55.61
C PRO A 55 43.72 -66.35 56.28
N ALA A 56 44.61 -65.68 55.55
CA ALA A 56 46.00 -65.40 55.98
C ALA A 56 46.10 -64.44 57.18
N VAL A 57 45.05 -63.66 57.44
CA VAL A 57 44.88 -62.84 58.64
C VAL A 57 43.48 -63.11 59.16
N GLN A 58 43.37 -63.97 60.17
CA GLN A 58 42.19 -64.07 60.99
C GLN A 58 42.38 -63.07 62.13
N ASP A 59 41.54 -62.03 62.19
CA ASP A 59 41.52 -61.11 63.33
C ASP A 59 41.29 -61.94 64.60
N GLU A 60 42.07 -61.69 65.66
CA GLU A 60 41.95 -62.41 66.94
C GLU A 60 40.54 -62.29 67.56
N LEU A 61 39.75 -61.32 67.09
CA LEU A 61 38.38 -61.06 67.48
C LEU A 61 37.32 -61.56 66.47
N ASP A 62 37.73 -62.13 65.33
CA ASP A 62 36.78 -62.62 64.31
C ASP A 62 35.98 -63.83 64.84
N GLY A 63 34.65 -63.74 64.72
CA GLY A 63 33.72 -64.71 65.33
C GLY A 63 33.52 -64.57 66.85
N ILE A 64 34.22 -63.66 67.56
CA ILE A 64 34.00 -63.43 68.99
C ILE A 64 32.76 -62.55 69.20
N ASN A 65 31.61 -63.20 69.38
CA ASN A 65 30.37 -62.52 69.76
C ASN A 65 30.50 -61.83 71.13
N ARG A 66 30.36 -60.51 71.16
CA ARG A 66 30.46 -59.69 72.39
C ARG A 66 29.42 -60.04 73.47
N SER A 67 28.35 -60.73 73.11
CA SER A 67 27.32 -61.28 74.02
C SER A 67 27.63 -62.70 74.52
N ASN A 68 28.65 -63.38 73.97
CA ASN A 68 28.93 -64.80 74.22
C ASN A 68 30.42 -65.06 74.59
N LEU A 69 31.09 -64.10 75.24
CA LEU A 69 32.45 -64.31 75.79
C LEU A 69 32.49 -65.40 76.87
N ASP A 70 31.35 -65.74 77.47
CA ASP A 70 31.28 -66.75 78.52
C ASP A 70 31.29 -68.20 77.98
N ALA A 71 31.22 -68.36 76.65
CA ALA A 71 31.31 -69.65 75.97
C ALA A 71 32.61 -70.40 76.32
N ASN A 72 32.47 -71.68 76.69
CA ASN A 72 33.61 -72.53 77.02
C ASN A 72 34.65 -72.62 75.90
N ASN A 73 34.24 -72.53 74.63
CA ASN A 73 35.15 -72.52 73.48
C ASN A 73 36.13 -71.34 73.53
N TYR A 74 35.65 -70.10 73.81
CA TYR A 74 36.53 -68.95 73.93
C TYR A 74 37.48 -69.07 75.14
N LYS A 75 36.98 -69.59 76.27
CA LYS A 75 37.81 -69.85 77.46
C LYS A 75 38.91 -70.87 77.18
N LEU A 76 38.62 -71.93 76.42
CA LEU A 76 39.58 -72.95 76.00
C LEU A 76 40.59 -72.40 74.98
N ASP A 77 40.14 -71.65 73.97
CA ASP A 77 41.02 -71.01 72.97
C ASP A 77 41.97 -70.00 73.62
N LYS A 78 41.45 -69.16 74.53
CA LYS A 78 42.27 -68.23 75.32
C LYS A 78 43.27 -68.96 76.20
N LEU A 79 42.85 -69.99 76.93
CA LEU A 79 43.73 -70.75 77.82
C LEU A 79 44.86 -71.47 77.05
N ASP A 80 44.55 -72.04 75.88
CA ASP A 80 45.55 -72.67 75.01
C ASP A 80 46.54 -71.64 74.43
N ASN A 81 46.06 -70.45 74.05
CA ASN A 81 46.93 -69.35 73.60
C ASN A 81 47.82 -68.80 74.74
N ASP A 82 47.25 -68.52 75.91
CA ASP A 82 47.98 -68.04 77.10
C ASP A 82 49.06 -69.07 77.50
N LYS A 83 48.72 -70.37 77.49
CA LYS A 83 49.64 -71.48 77.77
C LYS A 83 50.77 -71.58 76.74
N LYS A 84 50.44 -71.51 75.44
CA LYS A 84 51.45 -71.51 74.36
C LYS A 84 52.39 -70.32 74.50
N TYR A 85 51.86 -69.13 74.80
CA TYR A 85 52.65 -67.92 75.01
C TYR A 85 53.58 -68.05 76.23
N VAL A 86 53.07 -68.52 77.38
CA VAL A 86 53.92 -68.78 78.57
C VAL A 86 55.00 -69.82 78.26
N THR A 87 54.67 -70.88 77.52
CA THR A 87 55.63 -71.92 77.14
C THR A 87 56.73 -71.35 76.21
N ASP A 88 56.37 -70.52 75.24
CA ASP A 88 57.31 -69.81 74.36
C ASP A 88 58.19 -68.80 75.11
N VAL A 89 57.63 -68.04 76.05
CA VAL A 89 58.39 -67.13 76.92
C VAL A 89 59.40 -67.91 77.78
N LEU A 90 58.98 -69.01 78.41
CA LEU A 90 59.88 -69.83 79.24
C LEU A 90 60.96 -70.52 78.40
N LEU A 91 60.62 -71.12 77.25
CA LEU A 91 61.58 -71.75 76.33
C LEU A 91 62.59 -70.74 75.77
N SER A 92 62.12 -69.58 75.28
CA SER A 92 63.02 -68.55 74.75
C SER A 92 63.93 -67.96 75.83
N THR A 93 63.45 -67.81 77.06
CA THR A 93 64.26 -67.37 78.21
C THR A 93 65.26 -68.46 78.64
N TYR A 94 64.87 -69.74 78.64
CA TYR A 94 65.76 -70.87 78.92
C TYR A 94 66.90 -70.96 77.89
N LEU A 95 66.59 -70.81 76.60
CA LEU A 95 67.59 -70.80 75.52
C LEU A 95 68.53 -69.58 75.63
N ASP A 96 68.02 -68.39 75.93
CA ASP A 96 68.84 -67.18 76.12
C ASP A 96 69.75 -67.28 77.36
N LEU A 97 69.28 -67.91 78.45
CA LEU A 97 70.07 -68.12 79.67
C LEU A 97 71.12 -69.24 79.54
N SER A 98 70.82 -70.30 78.80
CA SER A 98 71.74 -71.42 78.57
C SER A 98 72.83 -71.09 77.54
N MET A 99 72.47 -70.42 76.43
CA MET A 99 73.41 -70.09 75.35
C MET A 99 74.12 -68.75 75.56
N ASN A 100 73.38 -67.69 75.87
CA ASN A 100 73.90 -66.31 75.88
C ASN A 100 74.11 -65.74 77.29
N ARG A 101 73.69 -66.46 78.33
CA ARG A 101 73.67 -66.04 79.74
C ARG A 101 72.87 -64.76 79.99
N SER A 102 71.84 -64.57 79.17
CA SER A 102 71.06 -63.33 78.98
C SER A 102 69.58 -63.62 79.22
N TRP A 103 68.82 -62.58 79.57
CA TRP A 103 67.36 -62.65 79.73
C TRP A 103 66.63 -61.67 78.79
N ARG A 104 67.29 -61.23 77.71
CA ARG A 104 66.73 -60.31 76.73
C ARG A 104 65.44 -60.84 76.12
N ALA A 105 65.36 -62.14 75.86
CA ALA A 105 64.13 -62.77 75.38
C ALA A 105 62.91 -62.45 76.28
N LEU A 106 63.08 -62.50 77.61
CA LEU A 106 62.04 -62.12 78.57
C LEU A 106 61.79 -60.61 78.58
N GLN A 107 62.85 -59.79 78.44
CA GLN A 107 62.73 -58.33 78.38
C GLN A 107 61.92 -57.87 77.16
N ASP A 108 62.23 -58.41 75.98
CA ASP A 108 61.59 -58.06 74.71
C ASP A 108 60.11 -58.50 74.70
N LYS A 109 59.80 -59.70 75.24
CA LYS A 109 58.42 -60.18 75.39
C LYS A 109 57.61 -59.31 76.37
N ASN A 110 58.21 -58.89 77.48
CA ASN A 110 57.57 -57.96 78.42
C ASN A 110 57.35 -56.57 77.80
N GLN A 111 58.31 -56.05 77.05
CA GLN A 111 58.15 -54.77 76.35
C GLN A 111 57.03 -54.85 75.30
N ALA A 112 56.94 -55.95 74.54
CA ALA A 112 55.85 -56.19 73.61
C ALA A 112 54.46 -56.20 74.30
N ILE A 113 54.34 -56.74 75.51
CA ILE A 113 53.09 -56.67 76.31
C ILE A 113 52.76 -55.21 76.67
N LEU A 114 53.74 -54.41 77.09
CA LEU A 114 53.55 -53.00 77.43
C LEU A 114 53.16 -52.17 76.20
N ASP A 115 53.80 -52.40 75.06
CA ASP A 115 53.49 -51.70 73.80
C ASP A 115 52.09 -52.06 73.30
N LEU A 116 51.68 -53.33 73.40
CA LEU A 116 50.31 -53.78 73.11
C LEU A 116 49.28 -53.15 74.07
N TYR A 117 49.60 -53.02 75.35
CA TYR A 117 48.73 -52.34 76.32
C TYR A 117 48.55 -50.86 75.97
N ASN A 118 49.66 -50.14 75.74
CA ASN A 118 49.64 -48.73 75.35
C ASN A 118 48.87 -48.50 74.04
N ARG A 119 49.05 -49.38 73.04
CA ARG A 119 48.28 -49.37 71.79
C ARG A 119 46.78 -49.59 72.01
N ARG A 120 46.40 -50.52 72.90
CA ARG A 120 44.99 -50.75 73.26
C ARG A 120 44.36 -49.55 73.95
N VAL A 121 45.09 -48.85 74.83
CA VAL A 121 44.64 -47.60 75.46
C VAL A 121 44.45 -46.49 74.43
N SER A 122 45.45 -46.23 73.58
CA SER A 122 45.35 -45.21 72.51
C SER A 122 44.17 -45.47 71.57
N LEU A 123 43.96 -46.72 71.17
CA LEU A 123 42.84 -47.12 70.31
C LEU A 123 41.48 -46.95 71.00
N ALA A 124 41.39 -47.23 72.31
CA ALA A 124 40.17 -46.98 73.08
C ALA A 124 39.84 -45.48 73.16
N GLU A 125 40.84 -44.62 73.38
CA GLU A 125 40.64 -43.17 73.34
C GLU A 125 40.20 -42.68 71.95
N GLU A 126 40.86 -43.12 70.88
CA GLU A 126 40.47 -42.82 69.49
C GLU A 126 39.04 -43.26 69.19
N GLU A 127 38.63 -44.43 69.66
CA GLU A 127 37.26 -44.92 69.52
C GLU A 127 36.26 -43.99 70.22
N THR A 128 36.56 -43.52 71.44
CA THR A 128 35.69 -42.55 72.15
C THR A 128 35.62 -41.19 71.45
N ARG A 129 36.75 -40.67 70.94
CA ARG A 129 36.80 -39.43 70.15
C ARG A 129 35.95 -39.59 68.87
N ASN A 130 36.15 -40.67 68.13
CA ASN A 130 35.36 -41.02 66.95
C ASN A 130 33.86 -41.19 67.26
N ARG A 131 33.48 -41.71 68.44
CA ARG A 131 32.07 -41.74 68.90
C ARG A 131 31.48 -40.36 69.16
N ILE A 132 32.27 -39.38 69.59
CA ILE A 132 31.81 -38.00 69.77
C ILE A 132 31.64 -37.35 68.39
N THR A 133 32.69 -37.33 67.57
CA THR A 133 32.68 -36.74 66.22
C THR A 133 31.55 -37.30 65.35
N ARG A 134 31.29 -38.62 65.40
CA ARG A 134 30.17 -39.23 64.66
C ARG A 134 28.80 -38.72 65.12
N ARG A 135 28.59 -38.50 66.42
CA ARG A 135 27.35 -37.94 66.96
C ARG A 135 27.15 -36.48 66.54
N ASP A 136 28.22 -35.69 66.57
CA ASP A 136 28.16 -34.28 66.16
C ASP A 136 27.94 -34.13 64.65
N LEU A 137 28.60 -34.95 63.81
CA LEU A 137 28.34 -34.99 62.38
C LEU A 137 26.90 -35.43 62.07
N MET A 138 26.35 -36.44 62.77
CA MET A 138 24.94 -36.83 62.64
C MET A 138 23.98 -35.70 63.05
N ARG A 139 24.31 -34.94 64.11
CA ARG A 139 23.54 -33.76 64.54
C ARG A 139 23.55 -32.66 63.48
N GLN A 140 24.73 -32.32 62.95
CA GLN A 140 24.91 -31.33 61.88
C GLN A 140 24.15 -31.74 60.61
N LEU A 141 24.26 -33.00 60.19
CA LEU A 141 23.55 -33.53 59.01
C LEU A 141 22.03 -33.43 59.19
N ARG A 142 21.51 -33.74 60.39
CA ARG A 142 20.08 -33.55 60.71
C ARG A 142 19.67 -32.07 60.69
N GLN A 143 20.49 -31.17 61.22
CA GLN A 143 20.24 -29.72 61.20
C GLN A 143 20.23 -29.19 59.76
N GLN A 144 21.23 -29.54 58.95
CA GLN A 144 21.30 -29.17 57.53
C GLN A 144 20.09 -29.70 56.74
N ARG A 145 19.71 -30.97 56.94
CA ARG A 145 18.52 -31.55 56.29
C ARG A 145 17.23 -30.81 56.66
N ASN A 146 17.09 -30.37 57.92
CA ASN A 146 15.94 -29.58 58.35
C ASN A 146 15.97 -28.16 57.79
N HIS A 147 17.14 -27.51 57.77
CA HIS A 147 17.31 -26.18 57.20
C HIS A 147 17.00 -26.15 55.71
N ILE A 148 17.56 -27.08 54.93
CA ILE A 148 17.26 -27.24 53.49
C ILE A 148 15.75 -27.42 53.28
N LYS A 149 15.09 -28.29 54.06
CA LYS A 149 13.63 -28.46 53.97
C LYS A 149 12.83 -27.18 54.23
N SER A 150 13.22 -26.40 55.24
CA SER A 150 12.56 -25.11 55.53
C SER A 150 12.77 -24.15 54.37
N VAL A 151 14.01 -23.94 53.95
CA VAL A 151 14.35 -23.03 52.86
C VAL A 151 13.64 -23.42 51.57
N THR A 152 13.60 -24.71 51.20
CA THR A 152 12.84 -25.19 50.04
C THR A 152 11.37 -24.83 50.14
N TYR A 153 10.72 -25.11 51.29
CA TYR A 153 9.30 -24.77 51.50
C TYR A 153 9.04 -23.26 51.44
N ASP A 154 9.90 -22.47 52.09
CA ASP A 154 9.81 -21.01 52.11
C ASP A 154 10.02 -20.43 50.68
N THR A 155 10.95 -20.99 49.90
CA THR A 155 11.14 -20.60 48.50
C THR A 155 10.00 -21.05 47.59
N ASP A 156 9.44 -22.24 47.79
CA ASP A 156 8.30 -22.75 47.01
C ASP A 156 7.05 -21.87 47.25
N ALA A 157 6.81 -21.45 48.50
CA ALA A 157 5.74 -20.51 48.84
C ALA A 157 5.92 -19.12 48.21
N VAL A 158 7.16 -18.61 48.14
CA VAL A 158 7.48 -17.37 47.42
C VAL A 158 7.27 -17.53 45.92
N ILE A 159 7.69 -18.66 45.34
CA ILE A 159 7.47 -18.98 43.92
C ILE A 159 5.97 -19.03 43.59
N ASP A 160 5.16 -19.65 44.44
CA ASP A 160 3.71 -19.75 44.26
C ASP A 160 3.02 -18.39 44.28
N ASN A 161 3.33 -17.56 45.28
CA ASN A 161 2.85 -16.18 45.36
C ASN A 161 3.27 -15.33 44.13
N LEU A 162 4.51 -15.48 43.67
CA LEU A 162 4.98 -14.79 42.45
C LEU A 162 4.27 -15.27 41.19
N LYS A 163 3.92 -16.56 41.07
CA LYS A 163 3.09 -17.07 39.97
C LYS A 163 1.71 -16.45 39.98
N THR A 164 1.03 -16.46 41.13
CA THR A 164 -0.30 -15.82 41.27
C THR A 164 -0.25 -14.34 40.88
N GLN A 165 0.77 -13.59 41.32
CA GLN A 165 0.94 -12.18 40.94
C GLN A 165 1.16 -11.98 39.43
N VAL A 166 1.88 -12.89 38.76
CA VAL A 166 2.07 -12.85 37.30
C VAL A 166 0.78 -13.17 36.55
N GLU A 167 0.02 -14.16 37.02
CA GLU A 167 -1.29 -14.54 36.46
C GLU A 167 -2.31 -13.41 36.62
N ASP A 168 -2.42 -12.82 37.82
CA ASP A 168 -3.26 -11.65 38.09
C ASP A 168 -2.85 -10.44 37.24
N ALA A 169 -1.55 -10.19 37.08
CA ALA A 169 -1.04 -9.09 36.25
C ALA A 169 -1.38 -9.31 34.76
N ALA A 170 -1.26 -10.53 34.26
CA ALA A 170 -1.61 -10.89 32.89
C ALA A 170 -3.13 -10.73 32.63
N LEU A 171 -3.97 -11.24 33.54
CA LEU A 171 -5.42 -11.12 33.47
C LEU A 171 -5.89 -9.65 33.57
N ASN A 172 -5.28 -8.85 34.44
CA ASN A 172 -5.56 -7.42 34.56
C ASN A 172 -5.12 -6.64 33.31
N ALA A 173 -3.97 -6.99 32.71
CA ALA A 173 -3.53 -6.41 31.44
C ALA A 173 -4.49 -6.77 30.29
N GLU A 174 -4.97 -8.01 30.22
CA GLU A 174 -5.94 -8.44 29.21
C GLU A 174 -7.29 -7.70 29.37
N ILE A 175 -7.84 -7.62 30.59
CA ILE A 175 -9.08 -6.88 30.87
C ILE A 175 -8.94 -5.41 30.49
N ARG A 176 -7.80 -4.77 30.81
CA ARG A 176 -7.52 -3.39 30.42
C ARG A 176 -7.40 -3.23 28.91
N GLY A 177 -6.76 -4.17 28.21
CA GLY A 177 -6.69 -4.21 26.75
C GLY A 177 -8.09 -4.21 26.13
N ARG A 178 -8.90 -5.22 26.47
CA ARG A 178 -10.30 -5.32 25.99
C ARG A 178 -11.13 -4.07 26.32
N TYR A 179 -10.93 -3.46 27.49
CA TYR A 179 -11.62 -2.21 27.85
C TYR A 179 -11.20 -1.03 26.97
N VAL A 180 -9.90 -0.86 26.71
CA VAL A 180 -9.37 0.20 25.85
C VAL A 180 -9.80 0.01 24.41
N ASP A 181 -9.78 -1.23 23.90
CA ASP A 181 -10.21 -1.56 22.54
C ASP A 181 -11.71 -1.25 22.34
N ASN A 182 -12.57 -1.72 23.25
CA ASN A 182 -14.00 -1.43 23.23
C ASN A 182 -14.31 0.07 23.37
N TRP A 183 -13.57 0.79 24.22
CA TRP A 183 -13.69 2.23 24.39
C TRP A 183 -13.29 2.98 23.11
N GLN A 184 -12.18 2.58 22.48
CA GLN A 184 -11.70 3.19 21.25
C GLN A 184 -12.62 2.89 20.06
N GLN A 185 -13.18 1.67 19.99
CA GLN A 185 -14.21 1.31 19.01
C GLN A 185 -15.46 2.17 19.18
N ALA A 186 -16.07 2.19 20.37
CA ALA A 186 -17.28 2.97 20.64
C ALA A 186 -17.07 4.48 20.38
N ARG A 187 -15.87 5.00 20.69
CA ARG A 187 -15.49 6.38 20.38
C ARG A 187 -15.36 6.62 18.87
N SER A 188 -14.81 5.66 18.12
CA SER A 188 -14.67 5.75 16.67
C SER A 188 -16.03 5.67 15.97
N GLU A 189 -16.92 4.78 16.43
CA GLU A 189 -18.32 4.68 15.98
C GLU A 189 -19.08 5.97 16.26
N GLN A 190 -18.96 6.54 17.47
CA GLN A 190 -19.56 7.83 17.81
C GLN A 190 -19.06 8.98 16.92
N HIS A 191 -17.76 9.01 16.61
CA HIS A 191 -17.21 10.01 15.70
C HIS A 191 -17.70 9.82 14.26
N ALA A 192 -17.73 8.58 13.76
CA ALA A 192 -18.25 8.27 12.43
C ALA A 192 -19.72 8.67 12.28
N GLN A 193 -20.57 8.34 13.27
CA GLN A 193 -21.98 8.75 13.29
C GLN A 193 -22.10 10.28 13.32
N LYS A 194 -21.34 10.96 14.19
CA LYS A 194 -21.40 12.43 14.29
C LYS A 194 -20.94 13.13 13.01
N ILE A 195 -19.97 12.56 12.29
CA ILE A 195 -19.56 13.06 10.97
C ILE A 195 -20.70 12.85 9.98
N ALA A 196 -21.28 11.64 9.90
CA ALA A 196 -22.40 11.35 9.02
C ALA A 196 -23.62 12.26 9.29
N ASP A 197 -23.99 12.49 10.55
CA ASP A 197 -25.10 13.39 10.93
C ASP A 197 -24.87 14.84 10.46
N VAL A 198 -23.61 15.30 10.45
CA VAL A 198 -23.23 16.66 10.01
C VAL A 198 -23.07 16.75 8.49
N GLU A 199 -22.58 15.70 7.84
CA GLU A 199 -22.33 15.68 6.39
C GLU A 199 -23.56 15.32 5.55
N MET A 200 -24.53 14.58 6.10
CA MET A 200 -25.73 14.14 5.38
C MET A 200 -26.54 15.32 4.83
N GLY A 201 -26.86 16.32 5.67
CA GLY A 201 -27.63 17.51 5.23
C GLY A 201 -26.96 18.30 4.09
N PRO A 202 -25.67 18.66 4.19
CA PRO A 202 -24.91 19.25 3.10
C PRO A 202 -24.81 18.34 1.86
N SER A 203 -24.64 17.02 2.04
CA SER A 203 -24.53 16.06 0.93
C SER A 203 -25.85 15.96 0.16
N ASP A 204 -26.98 15.84 0.85
CA ASP A 204 -28.33 15.83 0.27
C ASP A 204 -28.61 17.14 -0.49
N ALA A 205 -28.21 18.29 0.08
CA ALA A 205 -28.33 19.59 -0.58
C ALA A 205 -27.45 19.68 -1.85
N ILE A 206 -26.22 19.19 -1.80
CA ILE A 206 -25.33 19.11 -2.97
C ILE A 206 -25.93 18.22 -4.05
N GLU A 207 -26.50 17.07 -3.70
CA GLU A 207 -27.16 16.19 -4.67
C GLU A 207 -28.41 16.84 -5.28
N TYR A 208 -29.24 17.48 -4.46
CA TYR A 208 -30.41 18.24 -4.92
C TYR A 208 -30.02 19.33 -5.93
N TYR A 209 -28.98 20.12 -5.63
CA TYR A 209 -28.53 21.16 -6.55
C TYR A 209 -27.88 20.59 -7.82
N LYS A 210 -27.13 19.49 -7.76
CA LYS A 210 -26.63 18.77 -8.96
C LYS A 210 -27.79 18.35 -9.86
N GLN A 211 -28.80 17.65 -9.31
CA GLN A 211 -29.97 17.23 -10.07
C GLN A 211 -30.76 18.42 -10.65
N THR A 212 -30.78 19.56 -9.96
CA THR A 212 -31.43 20.79 -10.44
C THR A 212 -30.66 21.43 -11.59
N ILE A 213 -29.33 21.51 -11.50
CA ILE A 213 -28.45 22.00 -12.57
C ILE A 213 -28.57 21.12 -13.82
N ASP A 214 -28.53 19.80 -13.68
CA ASP A 214 -28.68 18.86 -14.81
C ASP A 214 -30.03 19.04 -15.54
N ARG A 215 -31.10 19.34 -14.80
CA ARG A 215 -32.43 19.61 -15.38
C ARG A 215 -32.46 20.96 -16.09
N GLU A 216 -31.96 22.02 -15.44
CA GLU A 216 -31.90 23.36 -16.01
C GLU A 216 -31.06 23.39 -17.28
N GLN A 217 -29.91 22.69 -17.29
CA GLN A 217 -29.03 22.61 -18.45
C GLN A 217 -29.69 21.85 -19.62
N ARG A 218 -30.50 20.81 -19.36
CA ARG A 218 -31.34 20.18 -20.40
C ARG A 218 -32.37 21.15 -20.96
N VAL A 219 -33.16 21.79 -20.10
CA VAL A 219 -34.18 22.78 -20.52
C VAL A 219 -33.55 23.91 -21.32
N HIS A 220 -32.39 24.41 -20.89
CA HIS A 220 -31.63 25.43 -21.61
C HIS A 220 -31.25 24.95 -23.02
N THR A 221 -30.68 23.75 -23.18
CA THR A 221 -30.35 23.22 -24.51
C THR A 221 -31.58 23.02 -25.41
N GLU A 222 -32.74 22.64 -24.86
CA GLU A 222 -34.00 22.53 -25.62
C GLU A 222 -34.50 23.92 -26.06
N VAL A 223 -34.42 24.93 -25.19
CA VAL A 223 -34.77 26.32 -25.51
C VAL A 223 -33.83 26.90 -26.57
N GLU A 224 -32.51 26.68 -26.47
CA GLU A 224 -31.54 27.07 -27.49
C GLU A 224 -31.84 26.39 -28.84
N MET A 225 -32.17 25.10 -28.86
CA MET A 225 -32.58 24.41 -30.09
C MET A 225 -33.83 25.03 -30.71
N LEU A 226 -34.87 25.32 -29.91
CA LEU A 226 -36.10 25.96 -30.40
C LEU A 226 -35.87 27.39 -30.92
N ILE A 227 -35.00 28.17 -30.26
CA ILE A 227 -34.60 29.50 -30.73
C ILE A 227 -33.84 29.39 -32.06
N ASN A 228 -32.89 28.46 -32.17
CA ASN A 228 -32.14 28.22 -33.41
C ASN A 228 -33.05 27.75 -34.56
N ILE A 229 -34.06 26.91 -34.30
CA ILE A 229 -35.07 26.53 -35.30
C ILE A 229 -35.84 27.77 -35.77
N ASN A 230 -36.33 28.62 -34.85
CA ASN A 230 -37.03 29.86 -35.19
C ASN A 230 -36.15 30.83 -36.00
N ILE A 231 -34.89 31.00 -35.63
CA ILE A 231 -33.93 31.81 -36.38
C ILE A 231 -33.78 31.26 -37.80
N ASN A 232 -33.55 29.96 -37.96
CA ASN A 232 -33.43 29.34 -39.28
C ASN A 232 -34.71 29.46 -40.12
N GLU A 233 -35.89 29.30 -39.53
CA GLU A 233 -37.16 29.54 -40.22
C GLU A 233 -37.32 31.00 -40.68
N THR A 234 -36.94 31.98 -39.84
CA THR A 234 -37.01 33.40 -40.21
C THR A 234 -35.99 33.75 -41.29
N LEU A 235 -34.79 33.18 -41.25
CA LEU A 235 -33.79 33.32 -42.32
C LEU A 235 -34.29 32.71 -43.64
N GLN A 236 -34.88 31.51 -43.63
CA GLN A 236 -35.50 30.91 -44.82
C GLN A 236 -36.65 31.77 -45.37
N LYS A 237 -37.47 32.36 -44.49
CA LYS A 237 -38.53 33.30 -44.90
C LYS A 237 -37.91 34.54 -45.57
N ILE A 238 -36.86 35.14 -44.98
CA ILE A 238 -36.13 36.28 -45.57
C ILE A 238 -35.54 35.91 -46.94
N GLU A 239 -34.86 34.76 -47.04
CA GLU A 239 -34.29 34.26 -48.30
C GLU A 239 -35.37 34.04 -49.37
N SER A 240 -36.54 33.51 -49.00
CA SER A 240 -37.67 33.34 -49.91
C SER A 240 -38.22 34.70 -50.41
N TRP A 241 -38.24 35.72 -49.55
CA TRP A 241 -38.63 37.08 -49.92
C TRP A 241 -37.59 37.76 -50.80
N MET A 242 -36.29 37.62 -50.51
CA MET A 242 -35.20 38.10 -51.37
C MET A 242 -35.31 37.50 -52.78
N ASN A 243 -35.36 36.16 -52.88
CA ASN A 243 -35.55 35.44 -54.14
C ASN A 243 -36.83 35.85 -54.89
N LYS A 244 -37.86 36.33 -54.19
CA LYS A 244 -39.07 36.87 -54.81
C LYS A 244 -38.83 38.30 -55.32
N TYR A 245 -38.23 39.17 -54.52
CA TYR A 245 -37.90 40.54 -54.91
C TYR A 245 -36.96 40.58 -56.12
N ASP A 246 -35.94 39.72 -56.15
CA ASP A 246 -35.02 39.63 -57.29
C ASP A 246 -35.77 39.26 -58.58
N LYS A 247 -36.66 38.25 -58.53
CA LYS A 247 -37.53 37.87 -59.67
C LYS A 247 -38.52 38.97 -60.07
N ASP A 248 -39.10 39.67 -59.09
CA ASP A 248 -40.03 40.78 -59.35
C ASP A 248 -39.27 41.97 -59.99
N ILE A 249 -38.01 42.22 -59.59
CA ILE A 249 -37.11 43.23 -60.19
C ILE A 249 -36.71 42.82 -61.62
N GLU A 250 -36.22 41.60 -61.84
CA GLU A 250 -35.91 41.08 -63.18
C GLU A 250 -37.12 41.19 -64.12
N ALA A 251 -38.32 40.83 -63.64
CA ALA A 251 -39.56 40.94 -64.40
C ALA A 251 -39.95 42.40 -64.72
N LEU A 252 -39.64 43.35 -63.83
CA LEU A 252 -39.82 44.79 -64.06
C LEU A 252 -38.78 45.33 -65.05
N GLU A 253 -37.52 44.94 -64.95
CA GLU A 253 -36.47 45.32 -65.90
C GLU A 253 -36.79 44.81 -67.30
N ILE A 254 -37.22 43.55 -67.45
CA ILE A 254 -37.68 43.00 -68.74
C ILE A 254 -38.87 43.80 -69.30
N LYS A 255 -39.82 44.25 -68.46
CA LYS A 255 -40.92 45.13 -68.89
C LYS A 255 -40.42 46.51 -69.32
N ILE A 256 -39.47 47.11 -68.60
CA ILE A 256 -38.85 48.40 -68.92
C ILE A 256 -38.10 48.29 -70.26
N GLN A 257 -37.31 47.25 -70.47
CA GLN A 257 -36.60 47.03 -71.74
C GLN A 257 -37.58 46.87 -72.91
N LYS A 258 -38.65 46.08 -72.75
CA LYS A 258 -39.73 45.99 -73.76
C LYS A 258 -40.36 47.36 -74.04
N LYS A 259 -40.66 48.16 -73.01
CA LYS A 259 -41.23 49.51 -73.18
C LYS A 259 -40.27 50.50 -73.83
N LYS A 260 -38.97 50.43 -73.53
CA LYS A 260 -37.93 51.22 -74.22
C LYS A 260 -37.88 50.88 -75.70
N HIS A 261 -37.81 49.60 -76.06
CA HIS A 261 -37.83 49.14 -77.45
C HIS A 261 -39.14 49.52 -78.18
N GLU A 262 -40.31 49.45 -77.51
CA GLU A 262 -41.57 49.95 -78.08
C GLU A 262 -41.53 51.46 -78.34
N HIS A 263 -40.96 52.25 -77.42
CA HIS A 263 -40.81 53.70 -77.58
C HIS A 263 -39.84 54.05 -78.71
N GLU A 264 -38.69 53.37 -78.79
CA GLU A 264 -37.69 53.55 -79.85
C GLU A 264 -38.29 53.29 -81.23
N LYS A 265 -39.03 52.18 -81.39
CA LYS A 265 -39.77 51.86 -82.62
C LYS A 265 -40.86 52.88 -82.98
N MET A 266 -41.46 53.54 -81.97
CA MET A 266 -42.44 54.61 -82.20
C MET A 266 -41.76 55.95 -82.55
N GLU A 267 -40.58 56.24 -81.99
CA GLU A 267 -39.71 57.36 -82.37
C GLU A 267 -39.23 57.22 -83.82
N GLU A 268 -38.72 56.04 -84.22
CA GLU A 268 -38.35 55.75 -85.61
C GLU A 268 -39.51 56.01 -86.57
N ARG A 269 -40.70 55.51 -86.24
CA ARG A 269 -41.92 55.72 -87.03
C ARG A 269 -42.33 57.19 -87.09
N ARG A 270 -42.24 57.95 -85.99
CA ARG A 270 -42.46 59.40 -85.97
C ARG A 270 -41.49 60.09 -86.92
N HIS A 271 -40.21 59.74 -86.84
CA HIS A 271 -39.16 60.38 -87.62
C HIS A 271 -39.23 60.04 -89.11
N GLU A 272 -39.70 58.84 -89.47
CA GLU A 272 -40.03 58.46 -90.85
C GLU A 272 -41.24 59.25 -91.39
N LEU A 273 -42.27 59.48 -90.56
CA LEU A 273 -43.41 60.32 -90.90
C LEU A 273 -43.02 61.80 -91.06
N GLU A 274 -42.15 62.34 -90.20
CA GLU A 274 -41.59 63.69 -90.33
C GLU A 274 -40.83 63.87 -91.65
N LYS A 275 -39.94 62.92 -91.98
CA LYS A 275 -39.25 62.89 -93.29
C LYS A 275 -40.21 62.76 -94.47
N ARG A 276 -41.42 62.22 -94.28
CA ARG A 276 -42.47 62.15 -95.32
C ARG A 276 -43.23 63.46 -95.44
N LEU A 277 -43.59 64.08 -94.31
CA LEU A 277 -44.19 65.42 -94.25
C LEU A 277 -43.27 66.48 -94.87
N GLN A 278 -41.99 66.50 -94.53
CA GLN A 278 -41.02 67.45 -95.09
C GLN A 278 -40.94 67.35 -96.63
N ARG A 279 -40.89 66.13 -97.18
CA ARG A 279 -40.98 65.90 -98.64
C ARG A 279 -42.29 66.40 -99.25
N HIS A 280 -43.41 66.26 -98.54
CA HIS A 280 -44.71 66.75 -99.00
C HIS A 280 -44.77 68.29 -98.95
N ASP A 281 -44.24 68.94 -97.91
CA ASP A 281 -44.16 70.39 -97.79
C ASP A 281 -43.27 71.03 -98.87
N GLU A 282 -42.16 70.38 -99.23
CA GLU A 282 -41.31 70.79 -100.36
C GLU A 282 -42.07 70.73 -101.69
N LEU A 283 -42.84 69.66 -101.94
CA LEU A 283 -43.71 69.55 -103.11
C LEU A 283 -44.81 70.63 -103.13
N ILE A 284 -45.43 70.91 -101.97
CA ILE A 284 -46.46 71.95 -101.84
C ILE A 284 -45.87 73.35 -102.11
N LYS A 285 -44.70 73.67 -101.54
CA LYS A 285 -44.00 74.96 -101.78
C LYS A 285 -43.64 75.14 -103.25
N ASN A 286 -43.14 74.10 -103.91
CA ASN A 286 -42.85 74.14 -105.35
C ASN A 286 -44.12 74.38 -106.17
N TRP A 287 -45.26 73.79 -105.79
CA TRP A 287 -46.54 74.02 -106.46
C TRP A 287 -47.13 75.42 -106.23
N VAL A 288 -46.98 75.96 -105.02
CA VAL A 288 -47.40 77.34 -104.69
C VAL A 288 -46.56 78.36 -105.45
N ASN A 289 -45.23 78.20 -105.52
CA ASN A 289 -44.36 79.10 -106.28
C ASN A 289 -44.73 79.10 -107.78
N PHE A 290 -44.93 77.92 -108.38
CA PHE A 290 -45.39 77.79 -109.77
C PHE A 290 -46.75 78.47 -110.03
N LYS A 291 -47.66 78.45 -109.06
CA LYS A 291 -48.93 79.18 -109.12
C LYS A 291 -48.75 80.70 -109.06
N ASP A 292 -47.91 81.18 -108.15
CA ASP A 292 -47.72 82.61 -107.87
C ASP A 292 -46.97 83.33 -109.01
N GLU A 293 -45.98 82.67 -109.62
CA GLU A 293 -45.32 83.13 -110.86
C GLU A 293 -46.31 83.27 -112.02
N ARG A 294 -47.24 82.32 -112.17
CA ARG A 294 -48.28 82.35 -113.20
C ARG A 294 -49.30 83.47 -113.00
N GLU A 295 -49.65 83.78 -111.76
CA GLU A 295 -50.60 84.86 -111.43
C GLU A 295 -49.96 86.25 -111.65
N LYS A 296 -48.69 86.43 -111.27
CA LYS A 296 -47.89 87.65 -111.55
C LYS A 296 -47.80 87.95 -113.05
N ALA A 297 -47.60 86.92 -113.88
CA ALA A 297 -47.57 87.08 -115.33
C ALA A 297 -48.90 87.59 -115.91
N ARG A 298 -50.06 87.16 -115.37
CA ARG A 298 -51.38 87.66 -115.80
C ARG A 298 -51.58 89.14 -115.41
N LEU A 299 -51.21 89.50 -114.18
CA LEU A 299 -51.45 90.84 -113.63
C LEU A 299 -50.67 91.93 -114.40
N TYR A 300 -49.46 91.60 -114.87
CA TYR A 300 -48.65 92.50 -115.70
C TYR A 300 -49.34 92.83 -117.04
N LEU A 301 -49.90 91.81 -117.71
CA LEU A 301 -50.62 91.97 -118.98
C LEU A 301 -51.87 92.85 -118.82
N GLU A 302 -52.62 92.65 -117.74
CA GLU A 302 -53.88 93.36 -117.48
C GLU A 302 -53.65 94.86 -117.20
N ASN A 303 -52.61 95.21 -116.44
CA ASN A 303 -52.25 96.61 -116.17
C ASN A 303 -51.76 97.34 -117.43
N MET A 304 -51.03 96.66 -118.32
CA MET A 304 -50.58 97.23 -119.59
C MET A 304 -51.77 97.64 -120.48
N HIS A 305 -52.80 96.80 -120.58
CA HIS A 305 -54.02 97.11 -121.34
C HIS A 305 -54.84 98.27 -120.74
N LYS A 306 -54.99 98.33 -119.41
CA LYS A 306 -55.74 99.42 -118.74
C LYS A 306 -55.05 100.77 -118.93
N SER A 307 -53.72 100.82 -118.85
CA SER A 307 -52.95 102.05 -119.04
C SER A 307 -53.10 102.63 -120.45
N ALA A 308 -53.10 101.77 -121.48
CA ALA A 308 -53.30 102.19 -122.87
C ALA A 308 -54.69 102.82 -123.13
N ALA A 309 -55.74 102.30 -122.48
CA ALA A 309 -57.11 102.82 -122.63
C ALA A 309 -57.28 104.24 -122.05
N ILE A 310 -56.62 104.54 -120.92
CA ILE A 310 -56.70 105.85 -120.26
C ILE A 310 -56.10 106.96 -121.14
N VAL A 311 -54.95 106.70 -121.78
CA VAL A 311 -54.31 107.66 -122.69
C VAL A 311 -55.20 107.96 -123.91
N GLN A 312 -55.87 106.95 -124.48
CA GLN A 312 -56.80 107.14 -125.60
C GLN A 312 -58.07 107.93 -125.23
N ALA A 313 -58.53 107.85 -123.97
CA ALA A 313 -59.67 108.62 -123.49
C ALA A 313 -59.32 110.10 -123.28
N TRP A 314 -58.13 110.38 -122.74
CA TRP A 314 -57.65 111.74 -122.46
C TRP A 314 -57.52 112.58 -123.73
N TRP A 315 -56.93 112.04 -124.79
CA TRP A 315 -56.72 112.77 -126.05
C TRP A 315 -58.03 113.15 -126.76
N ARG A 316 -59.04 112.28 -126.71
CA ARG A 316 -60.39 112.57 -127.27
C ARG A 316 -61.12 113.67 -126.49
N GLY A 317 -60.91 113.76 -125.18
CA GLY A 317 -61.53 114.78 -124.31
C GLY A 317 -60.93 116.19 -124.44
N LEU A 318 -59.74 116.33 -125.05
CA LEU A 318 -59.08 117.61 -125.30
C LEU A 318 -59.61 118.29 -126.58
N LEU A 319 -59.80 117.49 -127.65
CA LEU A 319 -60.34 117.93 -128.94
C LEU A 319 -61.72 118.60 -128.86
N VAL A 320 -62.55 118.21 -127.88
CA VAL A 320 -63.93 118.71 -127.74
C VAL A 320 -64.00 120.09 -127.05
N ARG A 321 -62.97 120.51 -126.29
CA ARG A 321 -63.04 121.70 -125.42
C ARG A 321 -62.38 122.97 -125.99
N TYR A 322 -61.69 122.86 -127.11
CA TYR A 322 -60.89 123.96 -127.69
C TYR A 322 -61.35 124.42 -129.08
N GLU A 323 -62.52 123.97 -129.55
CA GLU A 323 -63.20 124.44 -130.78
C GLU A 323 -62.30 124.52 -132.04
N LEU A 324 -61.32 123.61 -132.11
CA LEU A 324 -60.39 123.41 -133.21
C LEU A 324 -60.71 122.07 -133.87
N GLY A 325 -61.43 122.15 -134.98
CA GLY A 325 -62.18 121.04 -135.58
C GLY A 325 -63.42 121.57 -136.29
N PRO A 326 -64.32 120.71 -136.80
CA PRO A 326 -65.27 121.05 -137.87
C PRO A 326 -66.51 121.90 -137.47
N TYR A 327 -66.34 122.92 -136.62
CA TYR A 327 -67.44 123.73 -136.06
C TYR A 327 -67.17 125.26 -136.03
N LYS A 328 -66.74 125.86 -137.14
CA LYS A 328 -66.74 127.33 -137.33
C LYS A 328 -67.52 127.72 -138.61
N PRO A 329 -68.44 128.71 -138.58
CA PRO A 329 -69.44 128.87 -139.65
C PRO A 329 -69.13 129.98 -140.67
N THR A 330 -69.40 129.76 -141.97
CA THR A 330 -70.21 130.66 -142.83
C THR A 330 -70.48 130.14 -144.26
N LYS A 331 -71.77 130.21 -144.66
CA LYS A 331 -72.35 130.41 -146.01
C LYS A 331 -72.22 129.33 -147.13
N GLN A 332 -73.36 129.13 -147.79
CA GLN A 332 -73.74 128.18 -148.87
C GLN A 332 -73.34 128.70 -150.29
N PRO A 333 -73.59 128.00 -151.45
CA PRO A 333 -74.52 126.87 -151.71
C PRO A 333 -74.05 125.76 -152.70
N VAL A 334 -75.03 124.92 -153.12
CA VAL A 334 -75.15 124.08 -154.34
C VAL A 334 -75.02 122.55 -154.18
N LYS A 335 -76.11 121.86 -154.59
CA LYS A 335 -76.30 120.39 -154.82
C LYS A 335 -75.87 120.03 -156.26
N PRO A 336 -75.66 118.75 -156.67
CA PRO A 336 -76.31 117.51 -156.20
C PRO A 336 -75.28 116.35 -155.98
N GLU A 337 -75.50 115.02 -156.09
CA GLU A 337 -76.61 114.15 -156.52
C GLU A 337 -76.44 112.71 -155.93
N LYS A 338 -77.20 111.72 -156.42
CA LYS A 338 -76.88 110.27 -156.34
C LYS A 338 -76.46 109.70 -157.71
N PRO A 339 -75.77 108.54 -157.78
CA PRO A 339 -76.53 107.32 -158.12
C PRO A 339 -75.98 106.00 -157.52
N GLU A 340 -76.73 104.92 -157.72
CA GLU A 340 -76.33 103.52 -157.45
C GLU A 340 -75.32 102.98 -158.50
N LYS A 341 -74.56 101.91 -158.16
CA LYS A 341 -74.76 100.59 -158.81
C LYS A 341 -73.98 99.41 -158.21
N LYS A 342 -74.71 98.29 -158.21
CA LYS A 342 -74.40 96.86 -158.00
C LYS A 342 -72.96 96.40 -158.31
N GLY A 343 -72.43 95.55 -157.41
CA GLY A 343 -71.12 94.90 -157.48
C GLY A 343 -71.02 93.64 -158.34
N LYS A 344 -70.16 92.68 -157.96
CA LYS A 344 -70.14 91.30 -158.49
C LYS A 344 -69.37 90.33 -157.59
N LYS A 345 -69.72 89.05 -157.70
CA LYS A 345 -69.15 87.88 -157.00
C LYS A 345 -67.62 87.76 -157.20
N LYS A 346 -66.87 87.40 -156.15
CA LYS A 346 -66.47 86.00 -155.92
C LYS A 346 -66.14 85.77 -154.45
#